data_AF-A0A1Y4V101-F1
#
_entry.id   AF-A0A1Y4V101-F1
#
_cell.length_a   1.000
_cell.length_b   1.000
_cell.length_c   1.000
_cell.angle_alpha   90.00
_cell.angle_beta   90.00
_cell.angle_gamma   90.00
#
_symmetry.space_group_name_H-M   'P 1'
#
loop_
_entity.id
_entity.type
_entity.pdbx_description
1 polymer ?
#
loop_
_entity_poly.entity_id
_entity_poly.type
_entity_poly.pdbx_seq_one_letter_code
_entity_poly.pdbx_strand_id
1 'polypeptide(L)'
;MFTLNILFEIMELIISIIGLLLVVIGLILPFKQSVKLNQINQNNELEQEKRIWRMQLLDEQISKYYGPISAILREQTIIRQRIWYQIGRDVIFNNGKDKLTDLSPEEQLIWKHFIDKYKIPMQHRITEIMRDNAHLAIHGEHDIYVDQFLDYALGWELLDNQKKEGVPNYYEYYYCYNYPVGFNNYINNTLITLLKEKELLIYDLKK
;
A
#
# COMPACT_ATOMS: atom_id res chain seq x y z
N MET A 1 44.64 -9.34 -79.19
CA MET A 1 45.09 -8.34 -78.20
C MET A 1 43.95 -7.46 -77.70
N PHE A 2 43.02 -7.02 -78.57
CA PHE A 2 41.87 -6.18 -78.19
C PHE A 2 40.86 -6.86 -77.23
N THR A 3 40.64 -8.17 -77.36
CA THR A 3 39.68 -8.93 -76.54
C THR A 3 40.13 -9.19 -75.10
N LEU A 4 41.45 -9.21 -74.84
CA LEU A 4 41.99 -9.46 -73.50
C LEU A 4 41.86 -8.22 -72.60
N ASN A 5 42.07 -7.02 -73.16
CA ASN A 5 41.94 -5.76 -72.42
C ASN A 5 40.48 -5.48 -72.01
N ILE A 6 39.53 -5.73 -72.91
CA ILE A 6 38.10 -5.60 -72.61
C ILE A 6 37.70 -6.56 -71.49
N LEU A 7 38.22 -7.79 -71.49
CA LEU A 7 37.95 -8.77 -70.42
C LEU A 7 38.51 -8.31 -69.06
N PHE A 8 39.71 -7.70 -69.04
CA PHE A 8 40.33 -7.16 -67.82
C PHE A 8 39.56 -5.97 -67.25
N GLU A 9 39.15 -5.01 -68.10
CA GLU A 9 38.33 -3.86 -67.67
C GLU A 9 36.98 -4.30 -67.11
N ILE A 10 36.34 -5.31 -67.72
CA ILE A 10 35.09 -5.90 -67.19
C ILE A 10 35.33 -6.54 -65.82
N MET A 11 36.44 -7.27 -65.62
CA MET A 11 36.76 -7.86 -64.32
C MET A 11 37.06 -6.81 -63.24
N GLU A 12 37.81 -5.75 -63.56
CA GLU A 12 38.07 -4.64 -62.63
C GLU A 12 36.77 -3.92 -62.22
N LEU A 13 35.85 -3.72 -63.17
CA LEU A 13 34.53 -3.16 -62.90
C LEU A 13 33.74 -4.05 -61.94
N ILE A 14 33.72 -5.37 -62.19
CA ILE A 14 33.04 -6.34 -61.33
C ILE A 14 33.62 -6.33 -59.91
N ILE A 15 34.95 -6.34 -59.78
CA ILE A 15 35.63 -6.29 -58.48
C ILE A 15 35.31 -4.98 -57.75
N SER A 16 35.30 -3.85 -58.46
CA SER A 16 34.98 -2.54 -57.89
C SER A 16 33.53 -2.47 -57.41
N ILE A 17 32.58 -3.04 -58.16
CA ILE A 17 31.17 -3.13 -57.77
C ILE A 17 31.00 -4.01 -56.54
N ILE A 18 31.68 -5.16 -56.47
CA ILE A 18 31.65 -6.05 -55.30
C ILE A 18 32.26 -5.36 -54.08
N GLY A 19 33.39 -4.66 -54.24
CA GLY A 19 34.03 -3.89 -53.17
C GLY A 19 33.11 -2.80 -52.63
N LEU A 20 32.45 -2.04 -53.52
CA LEU A 20 31.46 -1.03 -53.15
C LEU A 20 30.28 -1.65 -52.38
N LEU A 21 29.74 -2.78 -52.85
CA LEU A 21 28.67 -3.52 -52.18
C LEU A 21 29.08 -3.94 -50.76
N LEU A 22 30.30 -4.45 -50.59
CA LEU A 22 30.81 -4.86 -49.27
C LEU A 22 30.96 -3.67 -48.31
N VAL A 23 31.43 -2.51 -48.80
CA VAL A 23 31.51 -1.27 -47.98
C VAL A 23 30.12 -0.81 -47.56
N VAL A 24 29.15 -0.79 -48.48
CA VAL A 24 27.76 -0.39 -48.19
C VAL A 24 27.11 -1.35 -47.18
N ILE A 25 27.27 -2.67 -47.36
CA ILE A 25 26.78 -3.68 -46.41
C ILE A 25 27.46 -3.51 -45.04
N GLY A 26 28.77 -3.28 -45.04
CA GLY A 26 29.59 -3.05 -43.85
C GLY A 26 29.19 -1.82 -43.05
N LEU A 27 28.54 -0.82 -43.67
CA LEU A 27 27.98 0.34 -42.97
C LEU A 27 26.53 0.11 -42.51
N ILE A 28 25.71 -0.54 -43.35
CA ILE A 28 24.27 -0.73 -43.06
C ILE A 28 24.04 -1.72 -41.92
N LEU A 29 24.79 -2.83 -41.88
CA LEU A 29 24.64 -3.85 -40.85
C LEU A 29 24.90 -3.35 -39.42
N PRO A 30 26.05 -2.71 -39.10
CA PRO A 30 26.30 -2.19 -37.76
C PRO A 30 25.34 -1.07 -37.41
N PHE A 31 24.93 -0.23 -38.38
CA PHE A 31 23.92 0.79 -38.14
C PHE A 31 22.58 0.17 -37.70
N LYS A 32 22.06 -0.83 -38.44
CA LYS A 32 20.83 -1.54 -38.06
C LYS A 32 20.96 -2.25 -36.71
N GLN A 33 22.12 -2.84 -36.41
CA GLN A 33 22.38 -3.46 -35.10
C GLN A 33 22.38 -2.41 -33.98
N SER A 34 23.01 -1.25 -34.19
CA SER A 34 23.06 -0.17 -33.20
C SER A 34 21.66 0.40 -32.89
N VAL A 35 20.81 0.58 -33.91
CA VAL A 35 19.43 1.05 -33.71
C VAL A 35 18.62 0.03 -32.89
N LYS A 36 18.74 -1.26 -33.21
CA LYS A 36 18.08 -2.33 -32.43
C LYS A 36 18.58 -2.37 -31.00
N LEU A 37 19.89 -2.27 -30.78
CA LEU A 37 20.50 -2.29 -29.45
C LEU A 37 20.05 -1.08 -28.63
N ASN A 38 19.98 0.11 -29.24
CA ASN A 38 19.47 1.32 -28.59
C ASN A 38 18.00 1.17 -28.19
N GLN A 39 17.15 0.61 -29.04
CA GLN A 39 15.75 0.33 -28.69
C GLN A 39 15.63 -0.65 -27.52
N ILE A 40 16.44 -1.71 -27.50
CA ILE A 40 16.48 -2.67 -26.39
C ILE A 40 16.94 -1.97 -25.11
N ASN A 41 17.99 -1.16 -25.16
CA ASN A 41 18.51 -0.42 -24.01
C ASN A 41 17.48 0.55 -23.45
N GLN A 42 16.83 1.35 -24.31
CA GLN A 42 15.77 2.27 -23.90
C GLN A 42 14.58 1.55 -23.24
N ASN A 43 14.17 0.41 -23.80
CA ASN A 43 13.12 -0.40 -23.20
C ASN A 43 13.56 -0.97 -21.84
N ASN A 44 14.80 -1.42 -21.71
CA ASN A 44 15.33 -1.92 -20.44
C ASN A 44 15.42 -0.82 -19.38
N GLU A 45 15.87 0.38 -19.76
CA GLU A 45 15.91 1.56 -18.88
C GLU A 45 14.50 1.93 -18.38
N LEU A 46 13.52 2.00 -19.28
CA LEU A 46 12.13 2.28 -18.92
C LEU A 46 11.56 1.21 -17.98
N GLU A 47 11.85 -0.07 -18.23
CA GLU A 47 11.43 -1.18 -17.35
C GLU A 47 12.13 -1.15 -15.99
N GLN A 48 13.37 -0.66 -15.92
CA GLN A 48 14.06 -0.44 -14.65
C GLN A 48 13.45 0.74 -13.88
N GLU A 49 13.17 1.86 -14.55
CA GLU A 49 12.52 3.01 -13.93
C GLU A 49 11.16 2.63 -13.36
N LYS A 50 10.30 1.96 -14.15
CA LYS A 50 9.00 1.46 -13.66
C LYS A 50 9.12 0.61 -12.40
N ARG A 51 10.15 -0.25 -12.33
CA ARG A 51 10.41 -1.07 -11.14
C ARG A 51 10.81 -0.24 -9.94
N ILE A 52 11.69 0.73 -10.11
CA ILE A 52 12.11 1.66 -9.04
C ILE A 52 10.89 2.43 -8.51
N TRP A 53 10.08 2.99 -9.42
CA TRP A 53 8.85 3.70 -9.05
C TRP A 53 7.87 2.80 -8.29
N ARG A 54 7.70 1.55 -8.74
CA ARG A 54 6.84 0.59 -8.05
C ARG A 54 7.36 0.26 -6.66
N MET A 55 8.67 0.06 -6.49
CA MET A 55 9.25 -0.16 -5.17
C MET A 55 9.06 1.03 -4.23
N GLN A 56 9.27 2.25 -4.74
CA GLN A 56 9.03 3.47 -3.97
C GLN A 56 7.57 3.59 -3.53
N LEU A 57 6.62 3.31 -4.43
CA LEU A 57 5.20 3.31 -4.09
C LEU A 57 4.89 2.29 -2.99
N LEU A 58 5.37 1.05 -3.12
CA LEU A 58 5.19 0.02 -2.10
C LEU A 58 5.79 0.46 -0.74
N ASP A 59 6.96 1.08 -0.77
CA ASP A 59 7.61 1.62 0.44
C ASP A 59 6.76 2.67 1.12
N GLU A 60 6.18 3.60 0.36
CA GLU A 60 5.26 4.60 0.90
C GLU A 60 3.99 3.97 1.45
N GLN A 61 3.35 3.07 0.72
CA GLN A 61 2.14 2.37 1.17
C GLN A 61 2.37 1.60 2.48
N ILE A 62 3.51 0.90 2.59
CA ILE A 62 3.88 0.16 3.79
C ILE A 62 4.20 1.11 4.94
N SER A 63 5.07 2.11 4.72
CA SER A 63 5.64 2.92 5.80
C SER A 63 4.72 4.03 6.28
N LYS A 64 3.85 4.57 5.42
CA LYS A 64 2.99 5.72 5.73
C LYS A 64 1.54 5.32 5.98
N TYR A 65 1.05 4.25 5.36
CA TYR A 65 -0.37 3.85 5.45
C TYR A 65 -0.57 2.55 6.23
N TYR A 66 -0.29 1.40 5.62
CA TYR A 66 -0.73 0.11 6.16
C TYR A 66 0.08 -0.36 7.37
N GLY A 67 1.38 -0.09 7.41
CA GLY A 67 2.26 -0.43 8.54
C GLY A 67 1.88 0.28 9.83
N PRO A 68 1.79 1.63 9.84
CA PRO A 68 1.38 2.39 11.00
C PRO A 68 -0.02 2.01 11.52
N ILE A 69 -1.01 1.83 10.63
CA ILE A 69 -2.35 1.39 11.05
C ILE A 69 -2.29 -0.01 11.67
N SER A 70 -1.59 -0.96 11.05
CA SER A 70 -1.42 -2.31 11.60
C SER A 70 -0.77 -2.30 12.99
N ALA A 71 0.23 -1.44 13.22
CA ALA A 71 0.87 -1.27 14.51
C ALA A 71 -0.14 -0.78 15.57
N ILE A 72 -0.95 0.22 15.26
CA ILE A 72 -1.98 0.74 16.18
C ILE A 72 -3.03 -0.35 16.48
N LEU A 73 -3.46 -1.12 15.47
CA LEU A 73 -4.42 -2.23 15.68
C LEU A 73 -3.87 -3.31 16.63
N ARG A 74 -2.56 -3.58 16.55
CA ARG A 74 -1.88 -4.47 17.50
C ARG A 74 -1.84 -3.87 18.90
N GLU A 75 -1.50 -2.59 19.04
CA GLU A 75 -1.52 -1.87 20.32
C GLU A 75 -2.91 -1.91 20.98
N GLN A 76 -3.96 -1.60 20.20
CA GLN A 76 -5.35 -1.69 20.65
C GLN A 76 -5.69 -3.07 21.20
N THR A 77 -5.25 -4.13 20.52
CA THR A 77 -5.50 -5.52 20.95
C THR A 77 -4.83 -5.81 22.29
N ILE A 78 -3.57 -5.42 22.44
CA ILE A 78 -2.80 -5.62 23.69
C ILE A 78 -3.46 -4.86 24.84
N ILE A 79 -3.76 -3.57 24.65
CA ILE A 79 -4.32 -2.71 25.69
C ILE A 79 -5.71 -3.21 26.10
N ARG A 80 -6.56 -3.58 25.13
CA ARG A 80 -7.88 -4.16 25.41
C ARG A 80 -7.78 -5.43 26.26
N GLN A 81 -6.85 -6.34 25.95
CA GLN A 81 -6.63 -7.55 26.74
C GLN A 81 -6.21 -7.22 28.19
N ARG A 82 -5.39 -6.18 28.39
CA ARG A 82 -5.00 -5.73 29.74
C ARG A 82 -6.18 -5.15 30.52
N ILE A 83 -7.04 -4.38 29.86
CA ILE A 83 -8.26 -3.84 30.48
C ILE A 83 -9.25 -4.96 30.85
N TRP A 84 -9.44 -5.95 29.97
CA TRP A 84 -10.26 -7.13 30.29
C TRP A 84 -9.72 -7.91 31.48
N TYR A 85 -8.41 -8.13 31.52
CA TYR A 85 -7.76 -8.77 32.67
C TYR A 85 -7.96 -7.99 33.96
N GLN A 86 -7.84 -6.66 33.93
CA GLN A 86 -8.02 -5.79 35.10
C GLN A 86 -9.47 -5.80 35.60
N ILE A 87 -10.45 -5.81 34.69
CA ILE A 87 -11.87 -5.87 35.04
C ILE A 87 -12.29 -7.29 35.48
N GLY A 88 -11.52 -8.32 35.11
CA GLY A 88 -11.81 -9.71 35.46
C GLY A 88 -13.01 -10.29 34.70
N ARG A 89 -13.29 -9.75 33.50
CA ARG A 89 -14.39 -10.20 32.62
C ARG A 89 -13.86 -10.58 31.23
N ASP A 90 -14.46 -11.61 30.65
CA ASP A 90 -14.19 -12.00 29.26
C ASP A 90 -14.87 -11.05 28.25
N VAL A 91 -16.00 -10.46 28.65
CA VAL A 91 -16.79 -9.50 27.86
C VAL A 91 -17.30 -8.40 28.78
N ILE A 92 -17.15 -7.13 28.38
CA ILE A 92 -17.61 -5.97 29.17
C ILE A 92 -19.11 -5.73 29.01
N PHE A 93 -19.60 -5.77 27.77
CA PHE A 93 -21.01 -5.60 27.46
C PHE A 93 -21.47 -6.71 26.52
N ASN A 94 -22.49 -7.46 26.91
CA ASN A 94 -23.18 -8.37 26.03
C ASN A 94 -24.10 -7.57 25.10
N ASN A 95 -23.95 -7.78 23.78
CA ASN A 95 -24.65 -7.10 22.70
C ASN A 95 -26.08 -6.65 23.07
N GLY A 96 -26.22 -5.36 23.42
CA GLY A 96 -27.50 -4.69 23.62
C GLY A 96 -28.26 -5.01 24.92
N LYS A 97 -27.66 -5.77 25.84
CA LYS A 97 -28.30 -6.11 27.13
C LYS A 97 -27.69 -5.37 28.32
N ASP A 98 -26.41 -5.08 28.25
CA ASP A 98 -25.67 -4.50 29.37
C ASP A 98 -25.42 -3.00 29.13
N LYS A 99 -25.74 -2.19 30.13
CA LYS A 99 -25.45 -0.76 30.21
C LYS A 99 -24.20 -0.52 31.03
N LEU A 100 -23.62 0.68 30.91
CA LEU A 100 -22.51 1.08 31.78
C LEU A 100 -22.90 1.06 33.25
N THR A 101 -24.17 1.35 33.55
CA THR A 101 -24.73 1.30 34.91
C THR A 101 -24.74 -0.11 35.51
N ASP A 102 -24.62 -1.14 34.68
CA ASP A 102 -24.63 -2.54 35.12
C ASP A 102 -23.23 -3.00 35.56
N LEU A 103 -22.20 -2.17 35.35
CA LEU A 103 -20.85 -2.35 35.89
C LEU A 103 -20.76 -1.74 37.29
N SER A 104 -19.91 -2.33 38.15
CA SER A 104 -19.59 -1.74 39.45
C SER A 104 -18.92 -0.36 39.29
N PRO A 105 -18.98 0.53 40.30
CA PRO A 105 -18.40 1.87 40.20
C PRO A 105 -16.90 1.87 39.81
N GLU A 106 -16.13 0.90 40.30
CA GLU A 106 -14.72 0.75 39.96
C GLU A 106 -14.52 0.34 38.49
N GLU A 107 -15.27 -0.66 38.01
CA GLU A 107 -15.26 -1.09 36.60
C GLU A 107 -15.67 0.05 35.67
N GLN A 108 -16.66 0.85 36.05
CA GLN A 108 -17.06 2.04 35.29
C GLN A 108 -15.92 3.05 35.15
N LEU A 109 -15.15 3.29 36.22
CA LEU A 109 -14.00 4.21 36.19
C LEU A 109 -12.90 3.70 35.26
N ILE A 110 -12.56 2.40 35.39
CA ILE A 110 -11.55 1.76 34.53
C ILE A 110 -11.98 1.81 33.07
N TRP A 111 -13.25 1.50 32.79
CA TRP A 111 -13.78 1.49 31.43
C TRP A 111 -13.81 2.89 30.81
N LYS A 112 -14.34 3.90 31.53
CA LYS A 112 -14.32 5.30 31.05
C LYS A 112 -12.90 5.75 30.75
N HIS A 113 -11.97 5.48 31.66
CA HIS A 113 -10.56 5.80 31.47
C HIS A 113 -9.99 5.12 30.22
N PHE A 114 -10.30 3.84 29.98
CA PHE A 114 -9.89 3.13 28.78
C PHE A 114 -10.41 3.80 27.50
N ILE A 115 -11.70 4.15 27.47
CA ILE A 115 -12.31 4.80 26.31
C ILE A 115 -11.63 6.14 26.02
N ASP A 116 -11.53 7.00 27.04
CA ASP A 116 -11.03 8.37 26.92
C ASP A 116 -9.53 8.44 26.60
N LYS A 117 -8.72 7.58 27.21
CA LYS A 117 -7.26 7.68 27.10
C LYS A 117 -6.67 6.82 26.01
N TYR A 118 -7.37 5.78 25.58
CA TYR A 118 -6.80 4.80 24.68
C TYR A 118 -7.67 4.56 23.45
N LYS A 119 -8.94 4.16 23.63
CA LYS A 119 -9.77 3.71 22.50
C LYS A 119 -10.01 4.81 21.46
N ILE A 120 -10.60 5.94 21.88
CA ILE A 120 -10.93 7.04 20.96
C ILE A 120 -9.64 7.67 20.40
N PRO A 121 -8.61 8.00 21.20
CA PRO A 121 -7.37 8.56 20.66
C PRO A 121 -6.68 7.66 19.63
N MET A 122 -6.66 6.34 19.82
CA MET A 122 -6.08 5.44 18.82
C MET A 122 -6.92 5.35 17.54
N GLN A 123 -8.24 5.41 17.65
CA GLN A 123 -9.12 5.48 16.48
C GLN A 123 -8.85 6.76 15.69
N HIS A 124 -8.74 7.90 16.39
CA HIS A 124 -8.40 9.18 15.77
C HIS A 124 -7.07 9.10 15.01
N ARG A 125 -6.02 8.53 15.62
CA ARG A 125 -4.72 8.33 14.95
C ARG A 125 -4.83 7.48 13.68
N ILE A 126 -5.67 6.44 13.67
CA ILE A 126 -5.93 5.66 12.46
C ILE A 126 -6.61 6.54 11.41
N THR A 127 -7.65 7.30 11.77
CA THR A 127 -8.35 8.18 10.84
C THR A 127 -7.46 9.29 10.27
N GLU A 128 -6.53 9.82 11.08
CA GLU A 128 -5.52 10.80 10.63
C GLU A 128 -4.60 10.17 9.58
N ILE A 129 -4.04 8.98 9.84
CA ILE A 129 -3.19 8.29 8.86
C ILE A 129 -3.93 8.06 7.55
N MET A 130 -5.19 7.61 7.62
CA MET A 130 -6.01 7.35 6.44
C MET A 130 -6.27 8.63 5.65
N ARG A 131 -6.57 9.74 6.33
CA ARG A 131 -6.83 11.04 5.70
C ARG A 131 -5.58 11.62 5.05
N ASP A 132 -4.46 11.63 5.77
CA ASP A 132 -3.21 12.26 5.31
C ASP A 132 -2.56 11.48 4.16
N ASN A 133 -2.88 10.19 4.04
CA ASN A 133 -2.27 9.28 3.09
C ASN A 133 -3.29 8.59 2.18
N ALA A 134 -4.48 9.18 1.99
CA ALA A 134 -5.59 8.57 1.24
C ALA A 134 -5.19 8.13 -0.19
N HIS A 135 -4.31 8.90 -0.85
CA HIS A 135 -3.71 8.58 -2.15
C HIS A 135 -2.86 7.30 -2.19
N LEU A 136 -2.45 6.76 -1.04
CA LEU A 136 -1.69 5.51 -0.93
C LEU A 136 -2.58 4.28 -0.76
N ALA A 137 -3.89 4.43 -0.59
CA ALA A 137 -4.81 3.32 -0.44
C ALA A 137 -4.93 2.51 -1.75
N ILE A 138 -4.71 1.18 -1.69
CA ILE A 138 -4.69 0.29 -2.87
C ILE A 138 -6.04 0.28 -3.60
N HIS A 139 -7.14 0.26 -2.84
CA HIS A 139 -8.49 0.18 -3.39
C HIS A 139 -9.16 1.57 -3.50
N GLY A 140 -8.37 2.64 -3.37
CA GLY A 140 -8.86 4.02 -3.32
C GLY A 140 -9.43 4.41 -1.96
N GLU A 141 -9.94 5.63 -1.89
CA GLU A 141 -10.38 6.28 -0.63
C GLU A 141 -11.68 5.69 -0.05
N HIS A 142 -12.46 4.95 -0.85
CA HIS A 142 -13.81 4.45 -0.51
C HIS A 142 -13.91 2.92 -0.54
N ASP A 143 -12.96 2.26 0.11
CA ASP A 143 -13.08 0.82 0.36
C ASP A 143 -14.16 0.57 1.43
N ILE A 144 -15.03 -0.43 1.23
CA ILE A 144 -16.13 -0.73 2.16
C ILE A 144 -15.64 -0.96 3.60
N TYR A 145 -14.45 -1.54 3.78
CA TYR A 145 -13.88 -1.77 5.10
C TYR A 145 -13.38 -0.47 5.74
N VAL A 146 -12.87 0.44 4.93
CA VAL A 146 -12.45 1.79 5.32
C VAL A 146 -13.66 2.61 5.74
N ASP A 147 -14.71 2.65 4.92
CA ASP A 147 -15.92 3.42 5.21
C ASP A 147 -16.60 2.93 6.49
N GLN A 148 -16.68 1.61 6.69
CA GLN A 148 -17.20 1.02 7.94
C GLN A 148 -16.38 1.42 9.17
N PHE A 149 -15.05 1.51 9.04
CA PHE A 149 -14.20 1.96 10.13
C PHE A 149 -14.36 3.45 10.41
N LEU A 150 -14.46 4.28 9.36
CA LEU A 150 -14.68 5.71 9.50
C LEU A 150 -16.02 6.01 10.17
N ASP A 151 -17.12 5.37 9.73
CA ASP A 151 -18.43 5.52 10.37
C ASP A 151 -18.39 5.14 11.86
N TYR A 152 -17.71 4.02 12.17
CA TYR A 152 -17.50 3.59 13.54
C TYR A 152 -16.69 4.61 14.36
N ALA A 153 -15.53 5.05 13.88
CA ALA A 153 -14.63 5.94 14.60
C ALA A 153 -15.23 7.34 14.80
N LEU A 154 -15.77 7.93 13.73
CA LEU A 154 -16.42 9.26 13.76
C LEU A 154 -17.69 9.23 14.60
N GLY A 155 -18.42 8.12 14.59
CA GLY A 155 -19.58 7.92 15.45
C GLY A 155 -19.24 7.90 16.94
N TRP A 156 -18.15 7.22 17.33
CA TRP A 156 -17.63 7.28 18.70
C TRP A 156 -17.26 8.71 19.11
N GLU A 157 -16.49 9.39 18.26
CA GLU A 157 -16.03 10.76 18.50
C GLU A 157 -17.20 11.74 18.65
N LEU A 158 -18.18 11.70 17.74
CA LEU A 158 -19.36 12.55 17.76
C LEU A 158 -20.13 12.40 19.08
N LEU A 159 -20.41 11.16 19.48
CA LEU A 159 -21.19 10.88 20.69
C LEU A 159 -20.43 11.22 21.97
N ASP A 160 -19.12 10.98 22.00
CA ASP A 160 -18.27 11.32 23.14
C ASP A 160 -18.14 12.84 23.31
N ASN A 161 -17.94 13.59 22.21
CA ASN A 161 -17.89 15.05 22.23
C ASN A 161 -19.22 15.65 22.70
N GLN A 162 -20.35 15.20 22.16
CA GLN A 162 -21.67 15.62 22.62
C GLN A 162 -21.85 15.40 24.12
N LYS A 163 -21.43 14.25 24.64
CA LYS A 163 -21.54 13.95 26.07
C LYS A 163 -20.67 14.86 26.93
N LYS A 164 -19.44 15.16 26.49
CA LYS A 164 -18.51 16.07 27.16
C LYS A 164 -19.04 17.51 27.18
N GLU A 165 -19.80 17.90 26.17
CA GLU A 165 -20.44 19.21 26.04
C GLU A 165 -21.83 19.30 26.70
N GLY A 166 -22.32 18.21 27.31
CA GLY A 166 -23.64 18.18 27.95
C GLY A 166 -24.82 18.15 26.98
N VAL A 167 -24.57 17.81 25.72
CA VAL A 167 -25.62 17.62 24.71
C VAL A 167 -26.32 16.27 24.99
N PRO A 168 -27.67 16.24 25.08
CA PRO A 168 -28.39 15.00 25.32
C PRO A 168 -28.14 13.96 24.22
N ASN A 169 -27.66 12.77 24.60
CA ASN A 169 -27.50 11.63 23.72
C ASN A 169 -27.66 10.30 24.48
N TYR A 170 -27.69 9.18 23.75
CA TYR A 170 -27.81 7.82 24.31
C TYR A 170 -26.45 7.17 24.65
N TYR A 171 -25.36 7.93 24.62
CA TYR A 171 -24.00 7.41 24.74
C TYR A 171 -23.64 7.09 26.19
N GLU A 172 -23.42 5.81 26.47
CA GLU A 172 -23.03 5.32 27.80
C GLU A 172 -21.59 4.78 27.81
N TYR A 173 -20.63 5.43 27.13
CA TYR A 173 -19.28 4.85 26.94
C TYR A 173 -19.33 3.44 26.28
N TYR A 174 -20.45 3.15 25.64
CA TYR A 174 -20.74 1.96 24.87
C TYR A 174 -21.39 2.44 23.58
N TYR A 175 -20.80 2.09 22.45
CA TYR A 175 -21.33 2.41 21.13
C TYR A 175 -22.06 1.17 20.63
N CYS A 176 -23.34 1.31 20.34
CA CYS A 176 -24.22 0.21 19.94
C CYS A 176 -23.87 -0.42 18.59
N TYR A 177 -22.94 0.17 17.84
CA TYR A 177 -22.42 -0.40 16.60
C TYR A 177 -21.19 -1.27 16.88
N ASN A 178 -21.22 -2.48 16.34
CA ASN A 178 -20.13 -3.45 16.46
C ASN A 178 -18.85 -2.88 15.83
N TYR A 179 -17.71 -3.14 16.48
CA TYR A 179 -16.40 -2.86 15.89
C TYR A 179 -16.29 -3.56 14.52
N PRO A 180 -15.86 -2.86 13.45
CA PRO A 180 -15.79 -3.45 12.11
C PRO A 180 -14.57 -4.36 11.98
N VAL A 181 -14.72 -5.62 12.41
CA VAL A 181 -13.64 -6.63 12.42
C VAL A 181 -13.03 -6.83 11.03
N GLY A 182 -13.82 -6.66 9.97
CA GLY A 182 -13.36 -6.71 8.58
C GLY A 182 -12.22 -5.73 8.27
N PHE A 183 -12.23 -4.54 8.88
CA PHE A 183 -11.17 -3.55 8.72
C PHE A 183 -9.80 -4.07 9.16
N ASN A 184 -9.72 -4.79 10.27
CA ASN A 184 -8.44 -5.32 10.75
C ASN A 184 -7.86 -6.33 9.78
N ASN A 185 -8.72 -7.21 9.25
CA ASN A 185 -8.32 -8.20 8.28
C ASN A 185 -7.86 -7.53 6.98
N TYR A 186 -8.61 -6.52 6.52
CA TYR A 186 -8.24 -5.72 5.35
C TYR A 186 -6.85 -5.12 5.49
N ILE A 187 -6.58 -4.38 6.57
CA ILE A 187 -5.29 -3.72 6.78
C ILE A 187 -4.14 -4.73 6.84
N ASN A 188 -4.29 -5.78 7.66
CA ASN A 188 -3.20 -6.74 7.89
C ASN A 188 -2.94 -7.61 6.66
N ASN A 189 -3.98 -8.07 5.96
CA ASN A 189 -3.81 -8.87 4.74
C ASN A 189 -3.21 -8.03 3.62
N THR A 190 -3.63 -6.77 3.50
CA THR A 190 -3.05 -5.84 2.52
C THR A 190 -1.58 -5.59 2.80
N LEU A 191 -1.21 -5.34 4.06
CA LEU A 191 0.19 -5.19 4.47
C LEU A 191 1.04 -6.43 4.12
N ILE A 192 0.53 -7.64 4.39
CA ILE A 192 1.23 -8.88 4.04
C ILE A 192 1.44 -9.00 2.53
N THR A 193 0.42 -8.66 1.73
CA THR A 193 0.51 -8.68 0.27
C THR A 193 1.56 -7.70 -0.23
N LEU A 194 1.57 -6.47 0.27
CA LEU A 194 2.54 -5.44 -0.10
C LEU A 194 3.98 -5.86 0.25
N LEU A 195 4.18 -6.43 1.44
CA LEU A 195 5.51 -6.93 1.85
C LEU A 195 6.01 -8.04 0.92
N LYS A 196 5.14 -9.00 0.57
CA LYS A 196 5.49 -10.07 -0.37
C LYS A 196 5.80 -9.54 -1.76
N GLU A 197 5.01 -8.60 -2.25
CA GLU A 197 5.25 -7.96 -3.55
C GLU A 197 6.60 -7.25 -3.59
N LYS A 198 6.93 -6.51 -2.53
CA LYS A 198 8.23 -5.85 -2.39
C LYS A 198 9.38 -6.87 -2.35
N GLU A 199 9.25 -7.96 -1.62
CA GLU A 199 10.25 -9.03 -1.57
C GLU A 199 10.52 -9.64 -2.95
N LEU A 200 9.46 -9.89 -3.73
CA LEU A 200 9.57 -10.41 -5.10
C LEU A 200 10.30 -9.43 -6.03
N LEU A 201 9.96 -8.14 -5.98
CA LEU A 201 10.64 -7.12 -6.79
C LEU A 201 12.13 -7.00 -6.44
N ILE A 202 12.48 -7.10 -5.16
CA ILE A 202 13.89 -7.10 -4.72
C ILE A 202 14.62 -8.34 -5.21
N TYR A 203 13.98 -9.51 -5.18
CA TYR A 203 14.58 -10.75 -5.69
C TYR A 203 14.85 -10.65 -7.20
N ASP A 204 13.90 -10.14 -7.97
CA ASP A 204 14.04 -9.96 -9.42
C ASP A 204 15.13 -8.95 -9.80
N LEU A 205 15.46 -7.99 -8.93
CA LEU A 205 16.57 -7.04 -9.14
C LEU A 205 17.96 -7.66 -8.90
N LYS A 206 18.03 -8.74 -8.12
CA LYS A 206 19.31 -9.41 -7.79
C LYS A 206 19.71 -10.46 -8.82
N LYS A 207 18.83 -10.77 -9.77
CA LYS A 207 19.03 -11.79 -10.81
C LYS A 207 19.47 -11.14 -12.12
#